data_AF-A0A2G6KKR0-F1
#
_entry.id   AF-A0A2G6KKR0-F1
#
_cell.length_a   1.000
_cell.length_b   1.000
_cell.length_c   1.000
_cell.angle_alpha   90.00
_cell.angle_beta   90.00
_cell.angle_gamma   90.00
#
_symmetry.space_group_name_H-M   'P 1'
#
loop_
_entity.id
_entity.type
_entity.pdbx_description
1 polymer ?
#
loop_
_entity_poly.entity_id
_entity_poly.type
_entity_poly.pdbx_seq_one_letter_code
_entity_poly.pdbx_strand_id
1 'polypeptide(L)'
;MQPFSVGPYRVTAVPANHDPTVEPLLYVIEKDGQTVFYGTDTAELFEDTWRVFHQQAIRLDLVILDHTYGPNASGSDHLSARQFIDHIRRMREERLLNDNARAFATHIAHEGNLAHPQLCDFAAQYGYHIAYDGLTLTIPDQE
;
A
#
# COMPACT_ATOMS: atom_id res chain seq x y z
N MET A 1 -17.59 -6.99 -2.02
CA MET A 1 -16.85 -6.51 -3.21
C MET A 1 -16.59 -7.70 -4.10
N GLN A 2 -16.93 -7.62 -5.39
CA GLN A 2 -16.72 -8.73 -6.34
C GLN A 2 -15.51 -8.42 -7.23
N PRO A 3 -14.58 -9.37 -7.42
CA PRO A 3 -13.48 -9.21 -8.37
C PRO A 3 -13.98 -9.07 -9.80
N PHE A 4 -13.24 -8.36 -10.64
CA PHE A 4 -13.45 -8.25 -12.09
C PHE A 4 -12.15 -8.49 -12.84
N SER A 5 -12.23 -8.72 -14.15
CA SER A 5 -11.06 -9.01 -14.98
C SER A 5 -10.71 -7.83 -15.89
N VAL A 6 -9.42 -7.53 -16.01
CA VAL A 6 -8.87 -6.54 -16.95
C VAL A 6 -7.70 -7.21 -17.66
N GLY A 7 -7.92 -7.71 -18.89
CA GLY A 7 -6.92 -8.50 -19.59
C GLY A 7 -6.49 -9.73 -18.76
N PRO A 8 -5.17 -9.94 -18.51
CA PRO A 8 -4.69 -11.06 -17.69
C PRO A 8 -4.81 -10.82 -16.18
N TYR A 9 -5.30 -9.66 -15.74
CA TYR A 9 -5.37 -9.28 -14.33
C TYR A 9 -6.75 -9.57 -13.75
N ARG A 10 -6.78 -10.11 -12.53
CA ARG A 10 -7.97 -10.14 -11.68
C ARG A 10 -7.86 -9.01 -10.64
N VAL A 11 -8.87 -8.16 -10.57
CA VAL A 11 -8.85 -6.94 -9.75
C VAL A 11 -10.00 -6.97 -8.76
N THR A 12 -9.69 -6.76 -7.48
CA THR A 12 -10.67 -6.55 -6.42
C THR A 12 -10.55 -5.12 -5.92
N ALA A 13 -11.62 -4.33 -6.08
CA ALA A 13 -11.68 -2.99 -5.52
C ALA A 13 -12.11 -3.03 -4.05
N VAL A 14 -11.44 -2.24 -3.21
CA VAL A 14 -11.77 -2.03 -1.79
C VAL A 14 -11.89 -0.52 -1.52
N PRO A 15 -12.72 -0.09 -0.56
CA PRO A 15 -12.95 1.33 -0.30
C PRO A 15 -11.70 1.99 0.27
N ALA A 16 -11.39 3.18 -0.23
CA ALA A 16 -10.41 4.08 0.36
C ALA A 16 -11.08 4.98 1.40
N ASN A 17 -10.29 5.47 2.35
CA ASN A 17 -10.75 6.39 3.39
C ASN A 17 -10.16 7.79 3.13
N HIS A 18 -10.62 8.47 2.08
CA HIS A 18 -10.08 9.78 1.69
C HIS A 18 -11.16 10.87 1.72
N ASP A 19 -12.15 10.77 0.82
CA ASP A 19 -13.24 11.73 0.72
C ASP A 19 -14.60 10.99 0.73
N PRO A 20 -15.46 11.21 1.74
CA PRO A 20 -16.76 10.56 1.85
C PRO A 20 -17.80 11.10 0.85
N THR A 21 -17.50 12.19 0.14
CA THR A 21 -18.39 12.76 -0.88
C THR A 21 -18.28 12.05 -2.23
N VAL A 22 -17.26 11.20 -2.39
CA VAL A 22 -17.06 10.32 -3.55
C VAL A 22 -16.94 8.86 -3.11
N GLU A 23 -16.77 7.94 -4.06
CA GLU A 23 -16.51 6.52 -3.80
C GLU A 23 -15.05 6.21 -4.16
N PRO A 24 -14.06 6.62 -3.34
CA PRO A 24 -12.66 6.40 -3.66
C PRO A 24 -12.30 4.92 -3.46
N LEU A 25 -11.47 4.38 -4.35
CA LEU A 25 -11.17 2.95 -4.43
C LEU A 25 -9.67 2.69 -4.40
N LEU A 26 -9.29 1.62 -3.71
CA LEU A 26 -7.98 0.99 -3.73
C LEU A 26 -8.12 -0.38 -4.39
N TYR A 27 -7.02 -0.96 -4.85
CA TYR A 27 -7.07 -2.15 -5.69
C TYR A 27 -6.13 -3.25 -5.23
N VAL A 28 -6.66 -4.45 -5.05
CA VAL A 28 -5.88 -5.68 -5.03
C VAL A 28 -5.86 -6.24 -6.45
N ILE A 29 -4.67 -6.45 -7.00
CA ILE A 29 -4.45 -6.83 -8.39
C ILE A 29 -3.67 -8.14 -8.41
N GLU A 30 -4.22 -9.14 -9.07
CA GLU A 30 -3.68 -10.50 -9.12
C GLU A 30 -3.36 -10.90 -10.56
N LYS A 31 -2.19 -11.52 -10.76
CA LYS A 31 -1.79 -12.13 -12.04
C LYS A 31 -0.77 -13.22 -11.79
N ASP A 32 -0.98 -14.40 -12.40
CA ASP A 32 -0.05 -15.53 -12.36
C ASP A 32 0.40 -15.92 -10.93
N GLY A 33 -0.52 -15.86 -9.97
CA GLY A 33 -0.24 -16.18 -8.56
C GLY A 33 0.41 -15.06 -7.75
N GLN A 34 0.79 -13.95 -8.39
CA GLN A 34 1.30 -12.75 -7.71
C GLN A 34 0.16 -11.80 -7.36
N THR A 35 0.26 -11.16 -6.19
CA THR A 35 -0.74 -10.21 -5.71
C THR A 35 -0.11 -8.88 -5.32
N VAL A 36 -0.65 -7.80 -5.87
CA VAL A 36 -0.27 -6.41 -5.58
C VAL A 36 -1.42 -5.70 -4.89
N PHE A 37 -1.13 -4.97 -3.82
CA PHE A 37 -2.05 -3.97 -3.27
C PHE A 37 -1.60 -2.58 -3.70
N TYR A 38 -2.45 -1.87 -4.42
CA TYR A 38 -2.26 -0.48 -4.85
C TYR A 38 -3.24 0.42 -4.08
N GLY A 39 -2.72 1.07 -3.04
CA GLY A 39 -3.48 1.80 -2.03
C GLY A 39 -3.01 3.24 -1.86
N THR A 40 -3.16 4.08 -2.88
CA THR A 40 -2.78 5.51 -2.83
C THR A 40 -4.00 6.40 -2.62
N ASP A 41 -3.77 7.65 -2.18
CA ASP A 41 -4.83 8.65 -1.99
C ASP A 41 -5.85 8.19 -0.94
N THR A 42 -5.35 7.84 0.25
CA THR A 42 -6.14 7.27 1.35
C THR A 42 -5.58 7.63 2.72
N ALA A 43 -6.45 7.77 3.71
CA ALA A 43 -6.11 7.63 5.13
C ALA A 43 -6.14 6.15 5.55
N GLU A 44 -6.23 5.90 6.86
CA GLU A 44 -6.25 4.55 7.43
C GLU A 44 -7.32 3.67 6.79
N LEU A 45 -6.93 2.43 6.44
CA LEU A 45 -7.83 1.46 5.85
C LEU A 45 -8.94 1.11 6.84
N PHE A 46 -10.18 1.07 6.37
CA PHE A 46 -11.32 0.60 7.17
C PHE A 46 -11.11 -0.83 7.68
N GLU A 47 -11.62 -1.14 8.88
CA GLU A 47 -11.66 -2.52 9.43
C GLU A 47 -12.33 -3.52 8.49
N ASP A 48 -13.30 -3.06 7.69
CA ASP A 48 -13.94 -3.88 6.67
C ASP A 48 -12.98 -4.29 5.55
N THR A 49 -12.02 -3.44 5.18
CA THR A 49 -10.97 -3.75 4.19
C THR A 49 -10.04 -4.84 4.72
N TRP A 50 -9.61 -4.74 5.98
CA TRP A 50 -8.82 -5.79 6.65
C TRP A 50 -9.58 -7.12 6.69
N ARG A 51 -10.88 -7.08 7.03
CA ARG A 51 -11.74 -8.26 7.02
C ARG A 51 -11.85 -8.89 5.63
N VAL A 52 -11.95 -8.09 4.56
CA VAL A 52 -11.97 -8.58 3.18
C VAL A 52 -10.65 -9.29 2.84
N PHE A 53 -9.50 -8.73 3.21
CA PHE A 53 -8.20 -9.37 2.99
C PHE A 53 -8.12 -10.75 3.64
N HIS A 54 -8.60 -10.88 4.87
CA HIS A 54 -8.67 -12.17 5.57
C HIS A 54 -9.65 -13.16 4.93
N GLN A 55 -10.86 -12.71 4.62
CA GLN A 55 -11.91 -13.57 4.04
C GLN A 55 -11.51 -14.10 2.66
N GLN A 56 -10.75 -13.32 1.88
CA GLN A 56 -10.25 -13.73 0.58
C GLN A 56 -8.88 -14.44 0.65
N ALA A 57 -8.34 -14.65 1.86
CA ALA A 57 -7.02 -15.23 2.08
C ALA A 57 -5.92 -14.54 1.25
N ILE A 58 -5.99 -13.21 1.17
CA ILE A 58 -5.04 -12.40 0.41
C ILE A 58 -3.63 -12.57 0.98
N ARG A 59 -2.68 -12.80 0.08
CA ARG A 59 -1.24 -12.84 0.36
C ARG A 59 -0.53 -11.94 -0.64
N LEU A 60 0.03 -10.83 -0.14
CA LEU A 60 0.58 -9.75 -0.95
C LEU A 60 2.07 -9.97 -1.20
N ASP A 61 2.49 -9.81 -2.45
CA ASP A 61 3.88 -9.81 -2.90
C ASP A 61 4.44 -8.39 -3.01
N LEU A 62 3.55 -7.43 -3.25
CA LEU A 62 3.90 -6.02 -3.36
C LEU A 62 2.79 -5.16 -2.77
N VAL A 63 3.19 -4.22 -1.92
CA VAL A 63 2.33 -3.17 -1.38
C VAL A 63 2.84 -1.83 -1.88
N ILE A 64 1.98 -1.08 -2.55
CA ILE A 64 2.19 0.33 -2.91
C ILE A 64 1.15 1.12 -2.12
N LEU A 65 1.57 1.93 -1.16
CA LEU A 65 0.65 2.55 -0.20
C LEU A 65 0.95 4.05 -0.04
N ASP A 66 -0.12 4.80 0.23
CA ASP A 66 -0.10 6.24 0.51
C ASP A 66 0.91 6.61 1.60
N HIS A 67 1.72 7.62 1.32
CA HIS A 67 2.68 8.21 2.24
C HIS A 67 2.71 9.73 2.00
N THR A 68 1.53 10.34 2.01
CA THR A 68 1.37 11.76 1.72
C THR A 68 2.14 12.62 2.70
N TYR A 69 2.06 12.33 4.00
CA TYR A 69 2.71 13.15 5.02
C TYR A 69 4.00 12.52 5.56
N GLY A 70 4.98 13.37 5.86
CA GLY A 70 6.30 12.93 6.31
C GLY A 70 6.39 12.48 7.78
N PRO A 71 7.60 12.11 8.25
CA PRO A 71 7.81 11.45 9.54
C PRO A 71 7.36 12.22 10.79
N ASN A 72 7.32 13.55 10.71
CA ASN A 72 6.97 14.42 11.85
C ASN A 72 5.53 14.94 11.77
N ALA A 73 4.73 14.44 10.84
CA ALA A 73 3.34 14.80 10.67
C ALA A 73 2.42 13.69 11.20
N SER A 74 1.24 14.07 11.65
CA SER A 74 0.12 13.15 11.87
C SER A 74 -0.66 13.01 10.56
N GLY A 75 -1.26 11.86 10.31
CA GLY A 75 -2.22 11.76 9.21
C GLY A 75 -3.62 12.23 9.59
N SER A 76 -4.42 12.40 8.56
CA SER A 76 -5.78 12.93 8.60
C SER A 76 -6.60 12.24 7.50
N ASP A 77 -6.76 12.93 6.38
CA ASP A 77 -7.30 12.52 5.09
C ASP A 77 -6.31 11.71 4.24
N HIS A 78 -5.04 11.65 4.68
CA HIS A 78 -4.00 10.77 4.15
C HIS A 78 -3.16 10.12 5.24
N LEU A 79 -2.39 9.10 4.84
CA LEU A 79 -1.41 8.48 5.71
C LEU A 79 -0.18 9.38 5.91
N SER A 80 0.26 9.44 7.17
CA SER A 80 1.63 9.83 7.52
C SER A 80 2.59 8.66 7.37
N ALA A 81 3.90 8.95 7.33
CA ALA A 81 4.95 7.94 7.37
C ALA A 81 4.78 6.94 8.52
N ARG A 82 4.37 7.43 9.69
CA ARG A 82 4.14 6.58 10.87
C ARG A 82 2.96 5.64 10.67
N GLN A 83 1.85 6.12 10.12
CA GLN A 83 0.69 5.27 9.86
C GLN A 83 0.95 4.30 8.71
N PHE A 84 1.71 4.68 7.68
CA PHE A 84 2.22 3.74 6.68
C PHE A 84 2.97 2.59 7.37
N ILE A 85 3.92 2.89 8.26
CA ILE A 85 4.69 1.88 9.00
C ILE A 85 3.76 0.97 9.81
N ASP A 86 2.76 1.54 10.49
CA ASP A 86 1.77 0.76 11.25
C ASP A 86 0.92 -0.15 10.36
N HIS A 87 0.55 0.29 9.15
CA HIS A 87 -0.16 -0.54 8.17
C HIS A 87 0.69 -1.72 7.71
N ILE A 88 1.95 -1.48 7.33
CA ILE A 88 2.86 -2.56 6.93
C ILE A 88 3.14 -3.52 8.10
N ARG A 89 3.28 -3.00 9.32
CA ARG A 89 3.43 -3.80 10.53
C ARG A 89 2.21 -4.70 10.75
N ARG A 90 0.99 -4.14 10.67
CA ARG A 90 -0.26 -4.91 10.79
C ARG A 90 -0.36 -5.99 9.72
N MET A 91 -0.09 -5.66 8.45
CA MET A 91 -0.09 -6.65 7.36
C MET A 91 0.87 -7.81 7.64
N ARG A 92 2.05 -7.53 8.23
CA ARG A 92 3.02 -8.56 8.60
C ARG A 92 2.53 -9.42 9.79
N GLU A 93 2.05 -8.78 10.85
CA GLU A 93 1.52 -9.45 12.06
C GLU A 93 0.32 -10.34 11.74
N GLU A 94 -0.53 -9.90 10.82
CA GLU A 94 -1.73 -10.61 10.38
C GLU A 94 -1.46 -11.61 9.23
N ARG A 95 -0.19 -11.82 8.84
CA ARG A 95 0.24 -12.75 7.79
C ARG A 95 -0.39 -12.48 6.42
N LEU A 96 -0.68 -11.22 6.12
CA LEU A 96 -1.17 -10.76 4.82
C LEU A 96 -0.04 -10.56 3.80
N LEU A 97 1.21 -10.49 4.25
CA LEU A 97 2.39 -10.42 3.39
C LEU A 97 2.96 -11.81 3.11
N ASN A 98 3.43 -12.05 1.89
CA ASN A 98 4.35 -13.16 1.59
C ASN A 98 5.74 -12.87 2.18
N ASP A 99 6.56 -13.91 2.35
CA ASP A 99 7.85 -13.80 3.05
C ASP A 99 8.81 -12.81 2.38
N ASN A 100 8.75 -12.73 1.04
CA ASN A 100 9.56 -11.83 0.22
C ASN A 100 8.78 -10.58 -0.23
N ALA A 101 7.64 -10.28 0.40
CA ALA A 101 6.83 -9.13 0.04
C ALA A 101 7.59 -7.83 0.24
N ARG A 102 7.43 -6.91 -0.72
CA ARG A 102 8.04 -5.58 -0.64
C ARG A 102 6.97 -4.51 -0.44
N ALA A 103 7.32 -3.47 0.29
CA ALA A 103 6.48 -2.29 0.50
C ALA A 103 7.13 -1.05 -0.11
N PHE A 104 6.34 -0.29 -0.86
CA PHE A 104 6.72 0.98 -1.48
C PHE A 104 5.74 2.08 -1.07
N ALA A 105 6.30 3.16 -0.57
CA ALA A 105 5.59 4.40 -0.28
C ALA A 105 5.58 5.30 -1.53
N THR A 106 4.42 5.88 -1.83
CA THR A 106 4.25 6.85 -2.93
C THR A 106 3.17 7.89 -2.56
N HIS A 107 2.76 8.72 -3.51
CA HIS A 107 1.79 9.80 -3.31
C HIS A 107 2.30 10.82 -2.26
N ILE A 108 3.49 11.37 -2.49
CA ILE A 108 4.26 12.12 -1.47
C ILE A 108 3.99 13.62 -1.63
N ALA A 109 3.51 14.27 -0.56
CA ALA A 109 3.38 15.72 -0.55
C ALA A 109 4.70 16.42 -0.24
N HIS A 110 4.84 17.66 -0.69
CA HIS A 110 6.02 18.48 -0.44
C HIS A 110 6.15 18.88 1.03
N GLU A 111 5.03 19.02 1.73
CA GLU A 111 5.00 19.49 3.12
C GLU A 111 5.30 18.35 4.10
N GLY A 112 6.25 18.58 5.00
CA GLY A 112 6.62 17.63 6.07
C GLY A 112 7.51 16.46 5.64
N ASN A 113 7.65 16.18 4.34
CA ASN A 113 8.58 15.18 3.83
C ASN A 113 10.01 15.71 3.68
N LEU A 114 10.98 14.83 3.91
CA LEU A 114 12.38 15.10 3.66
C LEU A 114 12.68 15.04 2.16
N ALA A 115 13.84 15.56 1.75
CA ALA A 115 14.32 15.31 0.38
C ALA A 115 14.44 13.80 0.14
N HIS A 116 14.16 13.36 -1.09
CA HIS A 116 14.06 11.93 -1.43
C HIS A 116 15.19 11.04 -0.87
N PRO A 117 16.49 11.40 -0.95
CA PRO A 117 17.56 10.58 -0.36
C PRO A 117 17.41 10.38 1.15
N GLN A 118 17.07 11.44 1.88
CA GLN A 118 16.90 11.39 3.34
C GLN A 118 15.63 10.62 3.72
N LEU A 119 14.57 10.72 2.90
CA LEU A 119 13.35 9.94 3.11
C LEU A 119 13.58 8.45 2.82
N CYS A 120 14.42 8.11 1.84
CA CYS A 120 14.88 6.74 1.61
C CYS A 120 15.68 6.21 2.81
N ASP A 121 16.61 7.00 3.35
CA ASP A 121 17.39 6.60 4.53
C ASP A 121 16.48 6.34 5.74
N PHE A 122 15.45 7.17 5.93
CA PHE A 122 14.41 6.96 6.92
C PHE A 122 13.64 5.65 6.65
N ALA A 123 13.12 5.46 5.45
CA ALA A 123 12.30 4.30 5.08
C ALA A 123 13.05 2.96 5.25
N ALA A 124 14.34 2.95 4.92
CA ALA A 124 15.19 1.77 5.06
C ALA A 124 15.29 1.27 6.50
N GLN A 125 15.21 2.16 7.50
CA GLN A 125 15.20 1.79 8.93
C GLN A 125 13.96 0.97 9.33
N TYR A 126 12.89 1.06 8.56
CA TYR A 126 11.61 0.38 8.80
C TYR A 126 11.31 -0.72 7.76
N GLY A 127 12.24 -0.97 6.82
CA GLY A 127 12.14 -2.05 5.85
C GLY A 127 11.14 -1.80 4.72
N TYR A 128 11.02 -0.56 4.24
CA TYR A 128 10.26 -0.22 3.03
C TYR A 128 11.05 0.74 2.12
N HIS A 129 10.53 1.00 0.94
CA HIS A 129 11.16 1.84 -0.08
C HIS A 129 10.31 3.07 -0.41
N ILE A 130 10.96 4.17 -0.82
CA ILE A 130 10.29 5.35 -1.38
C ILE A 130 10.29 5.23 -2.91
N ALA A 131 9.13 5.37 -3.53
CA ALA A 131 8.99 5.38 -4.99
C ALA A 131 9.44 6.71 -5.61
N TYR A 132 9.79 6.67 -6.89
CA TYR A 132 10.19 7.84 -7.67
C TYR A 132 9.73 7.69 -9.13
N ASP A 133 9.70 8.81 -9.85
CA ASP A 133 9.29 8.84 -11.25
C ASP A 133 10.16 7.95 -12.13
N GLY A 134 9.52 7.02 -12.85
CA GLY A 134 10.21 6.06 -13.71
C GLY A 134 10.65 4.77 -13.02
N LEU A 135 10.38 4.59 -11.71
CA LEU A 135 10.61 3.33 -11.02
C LEU A 135 9.86 2.18 -11.71
N THR A 136 10.58 1.13 -12.07
CA THR A 136 10.03 -0.12 -12.61
C THR A 136 10.30 -1.24 -11.61
N LEU A 137 9.27 -2.03 -11.31
CA LEU A 137 9.36 -3.16 -10.39
C LEU A 137 9.05 -4.47 -11.12
N THR A 138 9.87 -5.47 -10.90
CA THR A 138 9.60 -6.87 -11.28
C THR A 138 9.29 -7.65 -10.02
N ILE A 139 8.15 -8.34 -9.99
CA ILE A 139 7.81 -9.26 -8.92
C ILE A 139 8.29 -10.64 -9.36
N PRO A 140 9.25 -11.25 -8.65
CA PRO A 140 9.76 -12.57 -9.01
C PRO A 140 8.69 -13.64 -8.79
N ASP A 141 8.73 -14.69 -9.59
CA ASP A 141 7.90 -15.88 -9.38
C ASP A 141 8.18 -16.47 -7.99
N GLN A 142 7.14 -16.97 -7.32
CA GLN A 142 7.31 -17.73 -6.08
C GLN A 142 7.92 -19.10 -6.46
N GLU A 143 9.08 -19.45 -5.91
CA GLU A 143 9.72 -20.77 -6.08
C GLU A 143 8.90 -21.92 -5.47
#